data_AF-A0A7W9PMC2-F1
#
_entry.id   AF-A0A7W9PMC2-F1
#
_cell.length_a   1.000
_cell.length_b   1.000
_cell.length_c   1.000
_cell.angle_alpha   90.00
_cell.angle_beta   90.00
_cell.angle_gamma   90.00
#
_symmetry.space_group_name_H-M   'P 1'
#
loop_
_entity.id
_entity.type
_entity.pdbx_description
1 polymer ?
#
loop_
_entity_poly.entity_id
_entity_poly.type
_entity_poly.pdbx_seq_one_letter_code
_entity_poly.pdbx_strand_id
1 'polypeptide(L)' 'MTESDKPSPPGSAPTTPFRFLAARAARAGYRLVRGDAPPHPWLLLDAEDGQPLHTATSLDQIQQWLNS' A
#
# COMPACT_ATOMS: atom_id res chain seq x y z
N MET A 1 -8.80 32.08 -20.72
CA MET A 1 -10.03 31.57 -20.06
C MET A 1 -10.20 30.16 -20.59
N THR A 2 -9.61 29.19 -19.86
CA THR A 2 -10.33 28.08 -19.17
C THR A 2 -11.16 27.26 -20.17
N GLU A 3 -10.93 25.96 -20.38
CA GLU A 3 -10.77 24.93 -19.36
C GLU A 3 -10.32 23.62 -20.06
N SER A 4 -9.26 22.98 -19.58
CA SER A 4 -8.97 21.58 -19.89
C SER A 4 -9.68 20.71 -18.87
N ASP A 5 -10.99 20.54 -19.00
CA ASP A 5 -11.73 19.52 -18.24
C ASP A 5 -12.06 18.35 -19.15
N LYS A 6 -11.11 17.40 -19.23
CA LYS A 6 -11.42 16.05 -19.67
C LYS A 6 -11.73 15.26 -18.39
N PRO A 7 -12.98 14.91 -18.09
CA PRO A 7 -13.27 14.08 -16.93
C PRO A 7 -12.59 12.73 -17.12
N SER A 8 -11.62 12.43 -16.25
CA SER A 8 -11.07 11.08 -16.08
C SER A 8 -12.21 10.13 -15.67
N PRO A 9 -12.24 8.88 -16.15
CA PRO A 9 -13.37 7.99 -15.93
C PRO A 9 -13.57 7.66 -14.44
N PRO A 10 -14.81 7.54 -13.95
CA PRO A 10 -15.11 7.05 -12.61
C PRO A 10 -14.89 5.55 -12.57
N GLY A 11 -13.65 5.15 -12.32
CA GLY A 11 -13.25 3.75 -12.19
C GLY A 11 -11.93 3.57 -11.45
N SER A 12 -11.46 4.60 -10.73
CA SER A 12 -10.32 4.43 -9.84
C SER A 12 -10.82 3.70 -8.61
N ALA A 13 -10.59 2.38 -8.59
CA ALA A 13 -10.65 1.54 -7.39
C ALA A 13 -10.12 2.32 -6.17
N PRO A 14 -10.64 2.06 -4.95
CA PRO A 14 -10.18 2.76 -3.76
C PRO A 14 -8.67 2.57 -3.63
N THR A 15 -7.92 3.62 -3.97
CA THR A 15 -6.47 3.65 -3.79
C THR A 15 -6.28 3.91 -2.31
N THR A 16 -6.32 2.83 -1.52
CA THR A 16 -6.16 2.93 -0.07
C THR A 16 -4.87 3.69 0.21
N PRO A 17 -4.94 4.86 0.88
CA PRO A 17 -3.77 5.70 1.02
C PRO A 17 -2.75 5.00 1.92
N PHE A 18 -1.46 5.07 1.55
CA PHE A 18 -0.35 4.44 2.28
C PHE A 18 -0.46 4.65 3.80
N ARG A 19 -0.76 5.86 4.25
CA ARG A 19 -0.90 6.21 5.69
C ARG A 19 -1.96 5.37 6.41
N PHE A 20 -3.08 5.08 5.75
CA PHE A 20 -4.15 4.26 6.32
C PHE A 20 -3.72 2.81 6.43
N LEU A 21 -3.06 2.30 5.37
CA LEU A 21 -2.58 0.93 5.35
C LEU A 21 -1.44 0.70 6.34
N ALA A 22 -0.51 1.65 6.46
CA ALA A 22 0.56 1.63 7.44
C ALA A 22 0.02 1.66 8.88
N ALA A 23 -1.01 2.48 9.15
CA ALA A 23 -1.66 2.48 10.46
C ALA A 23 -2.37 1.15 10.76
N ARG A 24 -2.98 0.52 9.76
CA ARG A 24 -3.60 -0.80 9.90
C ARG A 24 -2.55 -1.90 10.12
N ALA A 25 -1.47 -1.91 9.34
CA ALA A 25 -0.34 -2.79 9.53
C ALA A 25 0.21 -2.66 10.95
N ALA A 26 0.44 -1.43 11.43
CA ALA A 26 0.95 -1.18 12.79
C ALA A 26 0.02 -1.72 13.88
N ARG A 27 -1.30 -1.60 13.71
CA ARG A 27 -2.30 -2.17 14.64
C ARG A 27 -2.27 -3.69 14.69
N ALA A 28 -1.86 -4.33 13.60
CA ALA A 28 -1.76 -5.78 13.50
C ALA A 28 -0.36 -6.32 13.85
N GLY A 29 0.56 -5.46 14.31
CA GLY A 29 1.93 -5.88 14.64
C GLY A 29 2.87 -5.91 13.45
N TYR A 30 2.59 -5.12 12.40
CA TYR A 30 3.38 -5.09 11.17
C TYR A 30 3.87 -3.69 10.81
N ARG A 31 4.96 -3.60 10.05
CA ARG A 31 5.51 -2.37 9.49
C ARG A 31 5.48 -2.41 7.97
N LEU A 32 4.76 -1.47 7.37
CA LEU A 32 4.73 -1.31 5.92
C LEU A 32 5.89 -0.43 5.44
N VAL A 33 6.77 -0.96 4.60
CA VAL A 33 7.90 -0.24 4.00
C VAL A 33 7.88 -0.36 2.47
N ARG A 34 8.53 0.59 1.79
CA ARG A 34 8.76 0.52 0.34
C ARG A 34 10.19 0.05 0.12
N GLY A 35 10.36 -0.96 -0.74
CA GLY A 35 11.66 -1.48 -1.13
C GLY A 35 12.41 -0.53 -2.06
N ASP A 36 13.73 -0.49 -1.91
CA ASP A 36 14.61 0.39 -2.67
C ASP A 36 14.93 -0.13 -4.08
N ALA A 37 14.78 -1.43 -4.33
CA ALA A 37 15.06 -2.04 -5.63
C ALA A 37 13.86 -1.95 -6.58
N PRO A 38 14.03 -1.52 -7.85
CA PRO A 38 12.99 -1.59 -8.87
C PRO A 38 12.44 -3.03 -8.97
N PRO A 39 11.11 -3.25 -8.97
CA PRO A 39 10.03 -2.29 -9.22
C PRO A 39 9.50 -1.51 -7.99
N HIS A 40 10.32 -1.35 -6.94
CA HIS A 40 9.97 -0.74 -5.66
C HIS A 40 8.79 -1.44 -4.97
N PRO A 41 8.92 -2.76 -4.69
CA PRO A 41 7.84 -3.50 -4.08
C PRO A 41 7.55 -2.96 -2.68
N TRP A 42 6.30 -3.08 -2.25
CA TRP A 42 5.90 -2.90 -0.87
C TRP A 42 6.25 -4.15 -0.07
N LEU A 43 6.92 -3.97 1.07
CA LEU A 43 7.19 -5.04 2.00
C LEU A 43 6.41 -4.80 3.29
N LEU A 44 5.75 -5.84 3.74
CA LEU A 44 5.19 -5.92 5.07
C LEU A 44 6.19 -6.67 5.95
N LEU A 45 6.76 -5.95 6.90
CA LEU A 45 7.68 -6.50 7.88
C LEU A 45 6.94 -6.81 9.16
N ASP A 46 7.40 -7.81 9.89
CA ASP A 46 7.03 -8.00 11.29
C ASP A 46 7.49 -6.80 12.13
N ALA A 47 6.65 -6.32 13.07
CA ALA A 47 7.02 -5.18 13.91
C ALA A 47 7.97 -5.55 15.05
N GLU A 48 8.05 -6.82 15.45
CA GLU A 48 8.93 -7.30 16.53
C GLU A 48 10.33 -7.57 15.99
N ASP A 49 10.44 -8.41 14.96
CA ASP A 49 11.74 -8.87 14.42
C ASP A 49 12.17 -8.14 13.14
N GLY A 50 11.29 -7.35 12.52
CA GLY A 50 11.59 -6.66 11.27
C GLY A 50 11.71 -7.58 10.05
N GLN A 51 11.33 -8.85 10.18
CA GLN A 51 11.42 -9.83 9.10
C GLN A 51 10.37 -9.56 8.01
N PRO A 52 10.72 -9.66 6.72
CA PRO A 52 9.76 -9.53 5.63
C PRO A 52 8.78 -10.71 5.61
N LEU A 53 7.54 -10.44 5.99
CA LEU A 53 6.45 -11.44 6.00
C LEU A 53 5.75 -11.52 4.65
N HIS A 54 5.59 -10.37 3.97
CA HIS A 54 4.90 -10.31 2.70
C HIS A 54 5.50 -9.25 1.79
N THR A 55 5.54 -9.52 0.49
CA THR A 55 6.04 -8.59 -0.53
C THR A 55 5.01 -8.49 -1.64
N ALA A 56 4.67 -7.28 -2.03
CA ALA A 56 3.70 -7.03 -3.09
C ALA A 56 4.11 -5.84 -3.97
N THR A 57 3.66 -5.83 -5.21
CA THR A 57 3.91 -4.71 -6.14
C THR A 57 2.98 -3.52 -5.91
N SER A 58 1.87 -3.73 -5.18
CA SER A 58 0.82 -2.72 -4.96
C SER A 58 0.31 -2.74 -3.52
N LEU A 59 -0.12 -1.58 -3.01
CA LEU A 59 -0.75 -1.44 -1.70
C LEU A 59 -2.04 -2.25 -1.57
N ASP A 60 -2.76 -2.49 -2.68
CA ASP A 60 -4.00 -3.27 -2.64
C ASP A 60 -3.77 -4.73 -2.23
N GLN A 61 -2.69 -5.34 -2.73
CA GLN A 61 -2.30 -6.70 -2.34
C GLN A 61 -1.91 -6.78 -0.86
N ILE A 62 -1.17 -5.77 -0.36
CA ILE A 62 -0.88 -5.65 1.08
C ILE A 62 -2.18 -5.52 1.90
N GLN A 63 -3.15 -4.75 1.41
CA GLN A 63 -4.46 -4.58 2.05
C GLN A 63 -5.25 -5.88 2.08
N GLN A 64 -5.26 -6.64 0.99
CA GLN A 64 -5.91 -7.95 0.93
C GLN A 64 -5.28 -8.91 1.95
N TRP A 65 -3.95 -8.94 2.04
CA TRP A 65 -3.24 -9.75 3.03
C TRP A 65 -3.60 -9.36 4.48
N LEU A 66 -3.67 -8.06 4.78
CA LEU A 66 -4.11 -7.54 6.09
C LEU A 66 -5.61 -7.71 6.39
N ASN A 67 -6.37 -8.26 5.44
CA ASN A 67 -7.80 -8.55 5.59
C ASN A 67 -8.12 -10.05 5.51
N SER A 68 -7.10 -10.89 5.32
CA SER A 68 -7.20 -12.35 5.46
C SER A 68 -7.19 -12.81 6.91
#